data_AF-A0A357MCD9-F1
#
_entry.id   AF-A0A357MCD9-F1
#
_cell.length_a   1.000
_cell.length_b   1.000
_cell.length_c   1.000
_cell.angle_alpha   90.00
_cell.angle_beta   90.00
_cell.angle_gamma   90.00
#
_symmetry.space_group_name_H-M   'P 1'
#
loop_
_entity.id
_entity.type
_entity.pdbx_description
1 polymer ?
#
loop_
_entity_poly.entity_id
_entity_poly.type
_entity_poly.pdbx_seq_one_letter_code
_entity_poly.pdbx_strand_id
1 'polypeptide(L)'
;MAKEIKFSEEARRSMLRGVDALANAVKVTLGPKGRNVVLEKKFGSPLITNDGVTIAKEIELEDAFENMGAQLVKEVATKTNDVAGDGTTT
;
A
#
# COMPACT_ATOMS: atom_id res chain seq x y z
N MET A 1 2.47 26.51 -3.70
CA MET A 1 1.90 25.82 -4.88
C MET A 1 0.39 25.95 -4.85
N ALA A 2 -0.25 26.06 -6.01
CA ALA A 2 -1.70 26.01 -6.12
C ALA A 2 -2.21 24.58 -5.86
N LYS A 3 -3.43 24.45 -5.32
CA LYS A 3 -4.05 23.13 -5.11
C LYS A 3 -4.67 22.65 -6.41
N GLU A 4 -4.41 21.40 -6.77
CA GLU A 4 -5.14 20.70 -7.82
C GLU A 4 -6.44 20.12 -7.24
N ILE A 5 -7.55 20.26 -7.97
CA ILE A 5 -8.86 19.80 -7.53
C ILE A 5 -9.47 18.93 -8.63
N LYS A 6 -9.65 17.64 -8.33
CA LYS A 6 -10.33 16.66 -9.21
C LYS A 6 -11.70 16.31 -8.64
N PHE A 7 -12.64 16.00 -9.53
CA PHE A 7 -14.02 15.67 -9.16
C PHE A 7 -14.48 14.35 -9.76
N SER A 8 -15.58 13.82 -9.22
CA SER A 8 -16.37 12.74 -9.80
C SER A 8 -15.52 11.50 -10.20
N GLU A 9 -15.67 11.05 -11.44
CA GLU A 9 -15.08 9.81 -11.95
C GLU A 9 -13.55 9.87 -12.01
N GLU A 10 -12.99 11.03 -12.36
CA GLU A 10 -11.54 11.19 -12.50
C GLU A 10 -10.82 11.07 -11.15
N ALA A 11 -11.37 11.70 -10.12
CA ALA A 11 -10.87 11.58 -8.75
C ALA A 11 -10.95 10.12 -8.26
N ARG A 12 -12.12 9.47 -8.43
CA ARG A 12 -12.32 8.08 -8.01
C ARG A 12 -11.39 7.10 -8.73
N ARG A 13 -11.23 7.24 -10.05
CA ARG A 13 -10.34 6.37 -10.83
C ARG A 13 -8.88 6.52 -10.43
N SER A 14 -8.44 7.75 -10.12
CA SER A 14 -7.07 7.98 -9.67
C SER A 14 -6.84 7.37 -8.29
N MET A 15 -7.75 7.61 -7.33
CA MET A 15 -7.70 6.95 -6.02
C MET A 15 -7.70 5.42 -6.13
N LEU A 16 -8.55 4.85 -7.00
CA LEU A 16 -8.64 3.41 -7.20
C LEU A 16 -7.33 2.80 -7.70
N ARG A 17 -6.63 3.46 -8.64
CA ARG A 17 -5.32 2.98 -9.12
C ARG A 17 -4.30 2.89 -7.98
N GLY A 18 -4.34 3.86 -7.06
CA GLY A 18 -3.51 3.84 -5.86
C GLY A 18 -3.84 2.71 -4.88
N VAL A 19 -5.14 2.50 -4.63
CA VAL A 19 -5.63 1.36 -3.84
C VAL A 19 -5.18 0.04 -4.46
N ASP A 20 -5.34 -0.11 -5.77
CA ASP A 20 -4.96 -1.32 -6.49
C ASP A 20 -3.44 -1.55 -6.44
N ALA A 21 -2.62 -0.50 -6.56
CA ALA A 21 -1.18 -0.61 -6.44
C ALA A 21 -0.76 -1.19 -5.08
N LEU A 22 -1.30 -0.64 -3.99
CA LEU A 22 -1.07 -1.13 -2.63
C LEU A 22 -1.57 -2.58 -2.46
N ALA A 23 -2.83 -2.83 -2.82
CA ALA A 23 -3.47 -4.13 -2.62
C ALA A 23 -2.80 -5.23 -3.44
N ASN A 24 -2.40 -4.96 -4.69
CA ASN A 24 -1.72 -5.92 -5.53
C ASN A 24 -0.34 -6.31 -5.00
N ALA A 25 0.38 -5.37 -4.38
CA ALA A 25 1.68 -5.64 -3.76
C ALA A 25 1.56 -6.42 -2.45
N VAL A 26 0.52 -6.17 -1.66
CA VAL A 26 0.33 -6.82 -0.36
C VAL A 26 -0.32 -8.20 -0.50
N LYS A 27 -1.35 -8.36 -1.34
CA LYS A 27 -2.14 -9.60 -1.43
C LYS A 27 -1.35 -10.84 -1.82
N VAL A 28 -0.20 -10.68 -2.49
CA VAL A 28 0.64 -11.83 -2.89
C VAL A 28 1.25 -12.55 -1.69
N THR A 29 1.30 -11.91 -0.51
CA THR A 29 1.84 -12.50 0.71
C THR A 29 0.80 -13.23 1.55
N LEU A 30 -0.48 -13.22 1.14
CA LEU A 30 -1.57 -13.76 1.93
C LEU A 30 -1.51 -15.29 2.07
N GLY A 31 -1.64 -15.76 3.31
CA GLY A 31 -1.83 -17.16 3.65
C GLY A 31 -0.56 -18.02 3.62
N PRO A 32 -0.69 -19.34 3.86
CA PRO A 32 0.44 -20.25 4.04
C PRO A 32 1.28 -20.48 2.77
N LYS A 33 0.78 -20.05 1.60
CA LYS A 33 1.47 -20.10 0.32
C LYS A 33 1.79 -18.70 -0.24
N GLY A 34 1.79 -17.69 0.64
CA GLY A 34 2.20 -16.34 0.30
C GLY A 34 3.60 -16.30 -0.30
N ARG A 35 3.82 -15.40 -1.25
CA ARG A 35 5.11 -15.16 -1.89
C ARG A 35 5.82 -14.00 -1.20
N ASN A 36 7.14 -13.96 -1.34
CA ASN A 36 7.92 -12.83 -0.84
C ASN A 36 7.85 -11.65 -1.81
N VAL A 37 7.93 -10.46 -1.23
CA VAL A 37 8.13 -9.19 -1.91
C VAL A 37 9.56 -8.72 -1.60
N VAL A 38 10.19 -8.11 -2.61
CA VAL A 38 11.53 -7.53 -2.50
C VAL A 38 11.39 -6.02 -2.42
N LEU A 39 11.90 -5.43 -1.33
CA LEU A 39 11.86 -3.99 -1.07
C LEU A 39 13.28 -3.43 -1.15
N GLU A 40 13.44 -2.32 -1.85
CA GLU A 40 14.71 -1.63 -1.97
C GLU A 40 15.14 -1.08 -0.60
N LYS A 41 16.45 -1.08 -0.34
CA LYS A 41 17.05 -0.30 0.75
C LYS A 41 18.07 0.65 0.16
N LYS A 42 18.11 1.89 0.68
CA LYS A 42 19.08 2.92 0.26
C LYS A 42 20.54 2.48 0.40
N PHE A 43 20.82 1.56 1.31
CA PHE A 43 22.16 1.02 1.54
C PHE A 43 22.08 -0.49 1.85
N GLY A 44 23.07 -1.24 1.37
CA GLY A 44 23.18 -2.68 1.60
C GLY A 44 22.28 -3.53 0.70
N SER A 45 21.94 -4.74 1.16
CA SER A 45 21.10 -5.69 0.43
C SER A 45 19.61 -5.35 0.55
N PRO A 46 18.79 -5.71 -0.47
CA PRO A 46 17.34 -5.50 -0.42
C PRO A 46 16.69 -6.32 0.71
N LEU A 47 15.52 -5.87 1.16
CA LEU A 47 14.70 -6.62 2.11
C LEU A 47 13.82 -7.61 1.36
N ILE A 48 13.87 -8.89 1.73
CA ILE A 48 12.93 -9.90 1.24
C ILE A 48 11.97 -10.21 2.40
N THR A 49 10.68 -9.95 2.21
CA THR A 49 9.67 -10.11 3.27
C THR A 49 8.33 -10.60 2.73
N ASN A 50 7.54 -11.25 3.56
CA ASN A 50 6.13 -11.58 3.33
C ASN A 50 5.20 -10.86 4.32
N ASP A 51 5.72 -9.94 5.14
CA ASP A 51 4.92 -9.14 6.05
C ASP A 51 4.20 -8.00 5.30
N GLY A 52 2.87 -8.11 5.21
CA GLY A 52 2.01 -7.14 4.54
C GLY A 52 2.10 -5.73 5.13
N VAL A 53 2.32 -5.59 6.44
CA VAL A 53 2.44 -4.27 7.09
C VAL A 53 3.73 -3.58 6.65
N THR A 54 4.85 -4.30 6.66
CA THR A 54 6.13 -3.78 6.18
C THR A 54 6.05 -3.40 4.70
N ILE A 55 5.42 -4.22 3.86
CA ILE A 55 5.26 -3.92 2.44
C ILE A 55 4.40 -2.66 2.24
N ALA A 56 3.27 -2.56 2.93
CA ALA A 56 2.38 -1.40 2.82
C ALA A 56 3.06 -0.08 3.24
N LYS A 57 3.98 -0.13 4.21
CA LYS A 57 4.74 1.05 4.67
C LYS A 57 5.70 1.62 3.64
N GLU A 58 6.27 0.79 2.78
CA GLU A 58 7.21 1.21 1.73
C GLU A 58 6.50 1.71 0.46
N ILE A 59 5.16 1.64 0.39
CA ILE A 59 4.42 2.08 -0.79
C ILE A 59 4.12 3.58 -0.70
N GLU A 60 4.73 4.31 -1.63
CA GLU A 60 4.51 5.71 -1.91
C GLU A 60 4.48 5.90 -3.44
N LEU A 61 3.43 6.57 -3.93
CA LEU A 61 3.22 6.76 -5.36
C LEU A 61 3.50 8.20 -5.76
N GLU A 62 4.03 8.39 -6.97
CA GLU A 62 4.41 9.71 -7.49
C GLU A 62 3.18 10.61 -7.75
N ASP A 63 2.09 10.05 -8.30
CA ASP A 63 0.85 10.79 -8.49
C ASP A 63 0.15 11.02 -7.14
N ALA A 64 -0.14 12.28 -6.82
CA ALA A 64 -0.70 12.64 -5.52
C ALA A 64 -2.08 12.02 -5.26
N PHE A 65 -2.93 11.86 -6.30
CA PHE A 65 -4.27 11.29 -6.14
C PHE A 65 -4.24 9.77 -6.01
N GLU A 66 -3.35 9.10 -6.74
CA GLU A 66 -3.08 7.68 -6.53
C GLU A 66 -2.48 7.46 -5.14
N ASN A 67 -1.49 8.25 -4.74
CA ASN A 67 -0.88 8.14 -3.42
C ASN A 67 -1.93 8.33 -2.31
N MET A 68 -2.84 9.32 -2.43
CA MET A 68 -3.94 9.47 -1.47
C MET A 68 -4.77 8.19 -1.32
N GLY A 69 -5.07 7.49 -2.42
CA GLY A 69 -5.77 6.21 -2.39
C GLY A 69 -4.99 5.12 -1.65
N ALA A 70 -3.69 4.99 -1.96
CA ALA A 70 -2.80 4.04 -1.29
C ALA A 70 -2.68 4.34 0.22
N GLN A 71 -2.52 5.61 0.59
CA GLN A 71 -2.38 6.03 1.99
C GLN A 71 -3.64 5.74 2.82
N LEU A 72 -4.84 5.93 2.25
CA LEU A 72 -6.10 5.60 2.95
C LEU A 72 -6.19 4.13 3.34
N VAL A 73 -5.85 3.22 2.42
CA VAL A 73 -5.95 1.78 2.70
C VAL A 73 -4.80 1.32 3.59
N LYS A 74 -3.62 1.93 3.48
CA LYS A 74 -2.52 1.73 4.42
C LYS A 74 -2.92 2.06 5.86
N GLU A 75 -3.67 3.14 6.06
CA GLU A 75 -4.16 3.53 7.39
C GLU A 75 -5.13 2.48 7.96
N VAL A 76 -6.03 1.94 7.13
CA VAL A 76 -6.93 0.85 7.52
C VAL A 76 -6.12 -0.39 7.95
N ALA A 77 -5.15 -0.81 7.15
CA ALA A 77 -4.30 -1.96 7.48
C ALA A 77 -3.50 -1.76 8.78
N THR A 78 -2.96 -0.54 8.99
CA THR A 78 -2.21 -0.20 10.20
C THR A 78 -3.12 -0.27 11.43
N LYS A 79 -4.33 0.27 11.34
CA LYS A 79 -5.29 0.26 12.45
C LYS A 79 -5.76 -1.15 12.79
N THR A 80 -5.95 -2.01 11.79
CA THR A 80 -6.24 -3.45 12.02
C THR A 80 -5.09 -4.11 12.78
N ASN A 81 -3.84 -3.84 12.39
CA ASN A 81 -2.67 -4.34 13.09
C ASN A 81 -2.62 -3.89 14.56
N ASP A 82 -2.91 -2.62 14.83
CA ASP A 82 -2.85 -2.07 16.18
C ASP A 82 -3.89 -2.70 17.12
N VAL A 83 -5.03 -3.13 16.58
CA VAL A 83 -6.13 -3.74 17.36
C VAL A 83 -5.95 -5.24 17.51
N ALA A 84 -5.60 -5.93 16.41
CA ALA A 84 -5.65 -7.39 16.33
C ALA A 84 -4.26 -8.06 16.23
N GLY A 85 -3.22 -7.32 15.85
CA GLY A 85 -1.87 -7.85 15.59
C GLY A 85 -1.76 -8.75 14.36
N ASP A 86 -2.85 -8.92 13.59
CA ASP A 86 -2.95 -9.76 12.38
C ASP A 86 -4.12 -9.25 11.50
N GLY A 87 -4.28 -9.81 10.30
CA GLY A 87 -5.40 -9.52 9.39
C GLY A 87 -5.17 -8.30 8.50
N THR A 88 -3.94 -7.83 8.39
CA THR A 88 -3.56 -6.61 7.64
C THR A 88 -3.57 -6.80 6.13
N THR A 89 -3.45 -8.06 5.68
CA THR A 89 -3.46 -8.47 4.27
C THR A 89 -4.85 -8.95 3.82
N THR A 90 -5.74 -9.26 4.76
CA THR A 90 -7.11 -9.76 4.54
C THR A 90 -8.05 -8.63 4.16
#